data_AF-A0A165QLD1-F1
#
_entry.id   AF-A0A165QLD1-F1
#
_cell.length_a   1.000
_cell.length_b   1.000
_cell.length_c   1.000
_cell.angle_alpha   90.00
_cell.angle_beta   90.00
_cell.angle_gamma   90.00
#
_symmetry.space_group_name_H-M   'P 1'
#
loop_
_entity.id
_entity.type
_entity.pdbx_description
1 polymer ?
#
loop_
_entity_poly.entity_id
_entity_poly.type
_entity_poly.pdbx_seq_one_letter_code
_entity_poly.pdbx_strand_id
1 'polypeptide(L)'
;MKLRELFSIEDKDRDLSIDAVRKIFSLSIVQSLYYNRWLILRDDETISDFVEAYDISENETEDTDKFAVYFQEDEFNTRLVISKDYINAEGEKDAEMYHYFIRRLGLEVSSVLIFYQEHNAYSDQLSLLTPKDEEHIELANSWFTSICDLLYSANHFFEFDDKIANMVEHAQMFSLDVINQEPDIETIFYNGIIYKVVSIRKGLEILKGLKGVNNKEEELYTLDNLMYDLSDENSFFLVVESDAEVDELEILNFIEDYEIDIQGYIFMGDLKVTDSLFCQELDFSPVLVVMGDLVIKNAYFCGNVHYIGGSVYGEVVYAKYNHGELHVKGTLDVRCLVSVDMPCYINKICITCIISDNSVYGLDQVTGEDGLPFFMLNVYPSTHRTRDVFIDEIAEEFAWGENFPNDDDIIDAMRLGKTLIKDSVFSVYSEFSDTVVERFNKLFIELIDSNGLTTQRIDGGYVSEYFFNVYMYEGQKYRELGRKDKTSNYQCRILHNIDTGEYIAVVDFFKPDGKSLYSAFRSKLTDTFTSTHAAMYAFNQAESAFLKKLGM
;
A
#
# COMPACT_ATOMS: atom_id res chain seq x y z
N MET A 1 -9.45 39.34 -1.38
CA MET A 1 -9.47 38.04 -2.10
C MET A 1 -10.20 37.08 -1.19
N LYS A 2 -11.25 36.39 -1.66
CA LYS A 2 -11.98 35.46 -0.78
C LYS A 2 -11.14 34.21 -0.53
N LEU A 3 -11.23 33.57 0.64
CA LEU A 3 -10.48 32.35 0.97
C LEU A 3 -10.56 31.27 -0.13
N ARG A 4 -11.75 31.09 -0.70
CA ARG A 4 -11.99 30.19 -1.84
C ARG A 4 -11.16 30.49 -3.10
N GLU A 5 -10.83 31.77 -3.35
CA GLU A 5 -10.02 32.18 -4.49
C GLU A 5 -8.53 31.89 -4.24
N LEU A 6 -8.11 31.82 -2.98
CA LEU A 6 -6.75 31.46 -2.58
C LEU A 6 -6.49 29.96 -2.72
N PHE A 7 -7.47 29.14 -2.32
CA PHE A 7 -7.33 27.68 -2.30
C PHE A 7 -8.02 26.96 -3.48
N SER A 8 -8.51 27.71 -4.48
CA SER A 8 -9.15 27.15 -5.68
C SER A 8 -10.31 26.18 -5.38
N ILE A 9 -11.12 26.47 -4.36
CA ILE A 9 -12.28 25.62 -3.98
C ILE A 9 -13.35 25.69 -5.08
N GLU A 10 -13.74 24.55 -5.65
CA GLU A 10 -14.73 24.47 -6.72
C GLU A 10 -16.18 24.60 -6.19
N ASP A 11 -17.08 25.24 -6.95
CA ASP A 11 -18.48 25.45 -6.53
C ASP A 11 -19.24 24.13 -6.26
N LYS A 12 -18.94 23.07 -7.01
CA LYS A 12 -19.56 21.74 -6.86
C LYS A 12 -19.30 21.11 -5.49
N ASP A 13 -18.23 21.53 -4.81
CA ASP A 13 -17.84 21.01 -3.49
C ASP A 13 -18.60 21.68 -2.34
N ARG A 14 -19.37 22.73 -2.64
CA ARG A 14 -20.18 23.47 -1.67
C ARG A 14 -21.68 23.22 -1.79
N ASP A 15 -22.13 22.76 -2.96
CA ASP A 15 -23.54 22.46 -3.18
C ASP A 15 -23.95 21.28 -2.28
N LEU A 16 -25.01 21.50 -1.49
CA LEU A 16 -25.50 20.50 -0.55
C LEU A 16 -25.87 19.21 -1.29
N SER A 17 -24.97 18.24 -1.20
CA SER A 17 -25.02 16.98 -1.91
C SER A 17 -24.37 15.89 -1.07
N ILE A 18 -24.67 14.64 -1.40
CA ILE A 18 -24.08 13.49 -0.72
C ILE A 18 -22.56 13.51 -0.85
N ASP A 19 -22.06 13.88 -2.04
CA ASP A 19 -20.63 13.92 -2.32
C ASP A 19 -19.93 15.06 -1.57
N ALA A 20 -20.56 16.25 -1.48
CA ALA A 20 -20.00 17.36 -0.70
C ALA A 20 -19.84 17.01 0.78
N VAL A 21 -20.88 16.45 1.42
CA VAL A 21 -20.80 16.05 2.83
C VAL A 21 -19.76 14.93 3.03
N ARG A 22 -19.72 13.92 2.13
CA ARG A 22 -18.68 12.88 2.20
C ARG A 22 -17.28 13.45 2.10
N LYS A 23 -17.09 14.43 1.22
CA LYS A 23 -15.80 15.08 1.03
C LYS A 23 -15.37 15.86 2.27
N ILE A 24 -16.29 16.52 2.97
CA ILE A 24 -16.00 17.14 4.29
C ILE A 24 -15.51 16.09 5.31
N PHE A 25 -16.15 14.93 5.39
CA PHE A 25 -15.71 13.84 6.28
C PHE A 25 -14.38 13.21 5.87
N SER A 26 -13.95 13.41 4.61
CA SER A 26 -12.63 12.97 4.14
C SER A 26 -11.52 13.97 4.40
N LEU A 27 -11.82 15.18 4.89
CA LEU A 27 -10.79 16.16 5.23
C LEU A 27 -9.95 15.68 6.42
N SER A 28 -8.63 15.78 6.28
CA SER A 28 -7.65 15.37 7.29
C SER A 28 -7.93 16.02 8.66
N ILE A 29 -8.28 17.31 8.67
CA ILE A 29 -8.62 18.04 9.89
C ILE A 29 -9.87 17.47 10.59
N VAL A 30 -10.88 17.04 9.82
CA VAL A 30 -12.11 16.47 10.37
C VAL A 30 -11.86 15.06 10.90
N GLN A 31 -11.16 14.23 10.13
CA GLN A 31 -10.85 12.85 10.53
C GLN A 31 -9.98 12.79 11.78
N SER A 32 -8.99 13.69 11.88
CA SER A 32 -7.99 13.65 12.95
C SER A 32 -8.48 14.31 14.23
N LEU A 33 -9.24 15.40 14.14
CA LEU A 33 -9.54 16.25 15.30
C LEU A 33 -11.03 16.26 15.68
N TYR A 34 -11.94 16.21 14.70
CA TYR A 34 -13.35 16.52 14.93
C TYR A 34 -14.31 15.35 14.77
N TYR A 35 -13.81 14.16 14.44
CA TYR A 35 -14.63 12.97 14.34
C TYR A 35 -15.24 12.60 15.70
N ASN A 36 -16.59 12.57 15.79
CA ASN A 36 -17.36 12.41 17.02
C ASN A 36 -17.06 13.49 18.09
N ARG A 37 -16.65 14.69 17.66
CA ARG A 37 -16.38 15.85 18.53
C ARG A 37 -17.02 17.11 17.96
N TRP A 38 -17.26 18.09 18.84
CA TRP A 38 -17.73 19.40 18.44
C TRP A 38 -16.54 20.27 18.07
N LEU A 39 -16.62 20.91 16.91
CA LEU A 39 -15.83 22.08 16.55
C LEU A 39 -16.63 23.33 16.99
N ILE A 40 -16.14 24.03 18.01
CA ILE A 40 -16.75 25.28 18.50
C ILE A 40 -15.85 26.41 18.03
N LEU A 41 -16.25 27.14 16.98
CA LEU A 41 -15.34 28.03 16.25
C LEU A 41 -14.64 29.07 17.13
N ARG A 42 -15.35 29.63 18.12
CA ARG A 42 -14.80 30.64 19.05
C ARG A 42 -13.83 30.10 20.11
N ASP A 43 -13.90 28.80 20.41
CA ASP A 43 -13.20 28.18 21.55
C ASP A 43 -12.13 27.17 21.07
N ASP A 44 -11.98 27.01 19.77
CA ASP A 44 -11.06 26.04 19.16
C ASP A 44 -9.74 26.71 18.79
N GLU A 45 -8.68 26.42 19.57
CA GLU A 45 -7.34 27.00 19.37
C GLU A 45 -6.78 26.69 17.97
N THR A 46 -7.10 25.51 17.40
CA THR A 46 -6.64 25.11 16.07
C THR A 46 -7.24 26.01 15.00
N ILE A 47 -8.56 26.20 15.00
CA ILE A 47 -9.21 27.07 14.00
C ILE A 47 -9.02 28.55 14.29
N SER A 48 -8.89 28.96 15.55
CA SER A 48 -8.71 30.36 15.95
C SER A 48 -7.48 30.98 15.29
N ASP A 49 -6.34 30.28 15.28
CA ASP A 49 -5.11 30.76 14.64
C ASP A 49 -5.31 30.98 13.13
N PHE A 50 -6.05 30.09 12.46
CA PHE A 50 -6.40 30.23 11.05
C PHE A 50 -7.34 31.43 10.80
N VAL A 51 -8.37 31.59 11.63
CA VAL A 51 -9.34 32.69 11.52
C VAL A 51 -8.68 34.04 11.76
N GLU A 52 -7.78 34.13 12.75
CA GLU A 52 -6.98 35.32 13.05
C GLU A 52 -6.01 35.65 11.90
N ALA A 53 -5.31 34.65 11.34
CA ALA A 53 -4.32 34.85 10.29
C ALA A 53 -4.91 35.39 8.97
N TYR A 54 -6.18 35.07 8.68
CA TYR A 54 -6.81 35.41 7.41
C TYR A 54 -7.74 36.62 7.43
N ASP A 55 -7.85 37.32 8.56
CA ASP A 55 -8.67 38.53 8.74
C ASP A 55 -10.00 38.40 7.96
N ILE A 56 -10.72 37.31 8.23
CA ILE A 56 -12.05 37.07 7.68
C ILE A 56 -12.85 38.29 8.13
N SER A 57 -13.14 39.20 7.20
CA SER A 57 -13.40 40.62 7.48
C SER A 57 -14.26 40.87 8.73
N GLU A 58 -13.99 41.95 9.48
CA GLU A 58 -14.73 42.38 10.70
C GLU A 58 -16.28 42.31 10.62
N ASN A 59 -16.89 42.16 9.43
CA ASN A 59 -18.33 41.98 9.24
C ASN A 59 -18.81 40.51 9.07
N GLU A 60 -17.91 39.54 8.83
CA GLU A 60 -18.21 38.09 8.74
C GLU A 60 -17.81 37.33 10.02
N THR A 61 -16.91 37.89 10.84
CA THR A 61 -16.46 37.31 12.12
C THR A 61 -17.51 37.33 13.23
N GLU A 62 -18.32 38.39 13.35
CA GLU A 62 -19.35 38.49 14.41
C GLU A 62 -20.42 37.38 14.37
N ASP A 63 -20.59 36.72 13.23
CA ASP A 63 -21.55 35.63 13.06
C ASP A 63 -20.93 34.24 12.97
N THR A 64 -19.62 34.12 12.66
CA THR A 64 -18.92 32.82 12.63
C THR A 64 -18.64 32.27 14.03
N ASP A 65 -18.35 33.12 15.01
CA ASP A 65 -18.13 32.73 16.42
C ASP A 65 -19.34 32.10 17.11
N LYS A 66 -20.52 32.20 16.49
CA LYS A 66 -21.77 31.62 16.97
C LYS A 66 -21.97 30.19 16.48
N PHE A 67 -21.15 29.70 15.56
CA PHE A 67 -21.34 28.37 15.00
C PHE A 67 -20.61 27.29 15.80
N ALA A 68 -21.28 26.16 15.95
CA ALA A 68 -20.68 24.90 16.38
C ALA A 68 -21.04 23.81 15.37
N VAL A 69 -20.06 22.97 15.04
CA VAL A 69 -20.20 21.90 14.06
C VAL A 69 -19.92 20.55 14.72
N TYR A 70 -20.76 19.56 14.47
CA TYR A 70 -20.58 18.21 14.99
C TYR A 70 -20.56 17.20 13.85
N PHE A 71 -19.54 16.34 13.85
CA PHE A 71 -19.36 15.29 12.87
C PHE A 71 -19.57 13.95 13.55
N GLN A 72 -20.52 13.16 13.06
CA GLN A 72 -20.78 11.82 13.55
C GLN A 72 -20.93 10.87 12.39
N GLU A 73 -20.23 9.75 12.47
CA GLU A 73 -20.45 8.65 11.55
C GLU A 73 -20.44 7.33 12.34
N ASP A 74 -21.48 6.55 12.13
CA ASP A 74 -21.66 5.22 12.70
C ASP A 74 -21.90 4.20 11.57
N GLU A 75 -22.07 2.92 11.93
CA GLU A 75 -22.30 1.83 10.97
C GLU A 75 -23.48 2.11 10.02
N PHE A 76 -24.39 3.01 10.38
CA PHE A 76 -25.68 3.19 9.72
C PHE A 76 -25.89 4.59 9.14
N ASN A 77 -25.24 5.63 9.67
CA ASN A 77 -25.50 7.02 9.32
C ASN A 77 -24.21 7.85 9.34
N THR A 78 -24.08 8.74 8.34
CA THR A 78 -23.19 9.91 8.41
C THR A 78 -24.06 11.13 8.72
N ARG A 79 -23.74 11.87 9.78
CA ARG A 79 -24.49 13.02 10.29
C ARG A 79 -23.54 14.20 10.51
N LEU A 80 -23.81 15.29 9.81
CA LEU A 80 -23.25 16.60 10.10
C LEU A 80 -24.30 17.43 10.84
N VAL A 81 -23.91 18.14 11.89
CA VAL A 81 -24.77 19.11 12.58
C VAL A 81 -24.11 20.46 12.52
N ILE A 82 -24.85 21.48 12.10
CA ILE A 82 -24.42 22.86 12.19
C ILE A 82 -25.40 23.57 13.12
N SER A 83 -24.87 24.09 14.22
CA SER A 83 -25.59 24.81 15.25
C SER A 83 -25.19 26.27 15.24
N LYS A 84 -26.14 27.19 15.46
CA LYS A 84 -25.86 28.61 15.68
C LYS A 84 -26.44 29.05 17.03
N ASP A 85 -25.58 29.55 17.91
CA ASP A 85 -25.96 30.14 19.18
C ASP A 85 -26.72 31.47 18.96
N TYR A 86 -27.83 31.67 19.69
CA TYR A 86 -28.54 32.95 19.77
C TYR A 86 -29.02 33.25 21.20
N ILE A 87 -29.48 34.48 21.42
CA ILE A 87 -30.15 34.87 22.67
C ILE A 87 -31.65 34.91 22.40
N ASN A 88 -32.42 34.07 23.08
CA ASN A 88 -33.86 33.97 22.85
C ASN A 88 -34.61 35.19 23.43
N ALA A 89 -35.93 35.25 23.22
CA ALA A 89 -36.77 36.36 23.67
C ALA A 89 -36.79 36.53 25.21
N GLU A 90 -36.39 35.50 25.97
CA GLU A 90 -36.30 35.50 27.43
C GLU A 90 -34.91 35.94 27.93
N GLY A 91 -33.97 36.19 27.01
CA GLY A 91 -32.59 36.58 27.34
C GLY A 91 -31.66 35.40 27.65
N GLU A 92 -32.10 34.17 27.39
CA GLU A 92 -31.33 32.96 27.63
C GLU A 92 -30.51 32.57 26.40
N LYS A 93 -29.35 31.93 26.62
CA LYS A 93 -28.55 31.35 25.54
C LYS A 93 -29.26 30.12 25.01
N ASP A 94 -29.44 30.09 23.70
CA ASP A 94 -30.12 29.02 22.99
C ASP A 94 -29.42 28.72 21.67
N ALA A 95 -29.85 27.69 20.95
CA ALA A 95 -29.28 27.36 19.65
C ALA A 95 -30.33 26.83 18.67
N GLU A 96 -30.15 27.17 17.40
CA GLU A 96 -30.85 26.55 16.28
C GLU A 96 -29.89 25.62 15.54
N MET A 97 -30.35 24.43 15.17
CA MET A 97 -29.51 23.42 14.54
C MET A 97 -30.13 22.86 13.27
N TYR A 98 -29.28 22.65 12.27
CA TYR A 98 -29.58 21.82 11.10
C TYR A 98 -28.76 20.54 11.14
N HIS A 99 -29.44 19.42 10.94
CA HIS A 99 -28.82 18.11 10.88
C HIS A 99 -28.91 17.55 9.46
N TYR A 100 -27.76 17.30 8.87
CA TYR A 100 -27.60 16.77 7.51
C TYR A 100 -27.27 15.29 7.60
N PHE A 101 -28.17 14.44 7.12
CA PHE A 101 -28.04 12.99 7.20
C PHE A 101 -27.80 12.36 5.83
N ILE A 102 -26.80 11.48 5.77
CA ILE A 102 -26.56 10.55 4.66
C ILE A 102 -26.79 9.13 5.16
N ARG A 103 -27.77 8.50 4.51
CA ARG A 103 -28.18 7.10 4.62
C ARG A 103 -28.70 6.69 6.01
N ARG A 104 -29.80 5.93 5.97
CA ARG A 104 -30.29 4.99 6.98
C ARG A 104 -30.41 3.64 6.28
N LEU A 105 -30.10 2.55 6.97
CA LEU A 105 -30.30 1.18 6.48
C LEU A 105 -31.60 1.01 5.67
N GLY A 106 -31.49 0.47 4.44
CA GLY A 106 -32.64 0.04 3.63
C GLY A 106 -33.27 1.09 2.71
N LEU A 107 -32.75 2.32 2.65
CA LEU A 107 -33.21 3.36 1.71
C LEU A 107 -32.06 3.82 0.82
N GLU A 108 -32.24 3.70 -0.50
CA GLU A 108 -31.44 4.46 -1.47
C GLU A 108 -31.87 5.92 -1.40
N VAL A 109 -31.11 6.72 -0.65
CA VAL A 109 -31.33 8.17 -0.61
C VAL A 109 -30.49 8.80 -1.71
N SER A 110 -31.14 9.48 -2.65
CA SER A 110 -30.47 10.22 -3.73
C SER A 110 -30.06 11.64 -3.32
N SER A 111 -30.37 12.05 -2.09
CA SER A 111 -30.12 13.40 -1.56
C SER A 111 -29.84 13.37 -0.06
N VAL A 112 -29.24 14.45 0.45
CA VAL A 112 -29.05 14.68 1.89
C VAL A 112 -30.40 15.01 2.53
N LEU A 113 -30.72 14.38 3.66
CA LEU A 113 -31.92 14.72 4.44
C LEU A 113 -31.56 15.80 5.46
N ILE A 114 -32.34 16.87 5.50
CA ILE A 114 -32.12 17.99 6.43
C ILE A 114 -33.21 17.97 7.49
N PHE A 115 -32.81 17.93 8.76
CA PHE A 115 -33.71 18.11 9.89
C PHE A 115 -33.39 19.42 10.59
N TYR A 116 -34.43 20.11 11.05
CA TYR A 116 -34.32 21.30 11.88
C TYR A 116 -34.64 20.96 13.33
N GLN A 117 -33.90 21.58 14.24
CA GLN A 117 -34.12 21.55 15.68
C GLN A 117 -34.10 22.99 16.20
N GLU A 118 -35.21 23.41 16.78
CA GLU A 118 -35.32 24.62 17.56
C GLU A 118 -34.97 24.25 19.01
N HIS A 119 -34.06 25.02 19.61
CA HIS A 119 -33.53 24.85 20.95
C HIS A 119 -32.48 23.73 21.16
N ASN A 120 -31.57 23.97 22.11
CA ASN A 120 -30.49 23.04 22.46
C ASN A 120 -30.92 21.89 23.40
N ALA A 121 -32.22 21.70 23.66
CA ALA A 121 -32.67 20.64 24.56
C ALA A 121 -32.68 19.29 23.85
N TYR A 122 -31.93 18.31 24.40
CA TYR A 122 -31.85 16.92 23.89
C TYR A 122 -33.20 16.20 23.75
N SER A 123 -34.27 16.73 24.34
CA SER A 123 -35.63 16.17 24.28
C SER A 123 -36.43 16.60 23.07
N ASP A 124 -35.96 17.59 22.30
CA ASP A 124 -36.75 18.20 21.24
C ASP A 124 -36.77 17.33 19.98
N GLN A 125 -37.93 17.30 19.32
CA GLN A 125 -38.13 16.47 18.15
C GLN A 125 -37.54 17.11 16.91
N LEU A 126 -36.66 16.38 16.22
CA LEU A 126 -36.15 16.74 14.91
C LEU A 126 -37.28 16.82 13.88
N SER A 127 -37.43 17.96 13.23
CA SER A 127 -38.41 18.18 12.17
C SER A 127 -37.75 18.03 10.80
N LEU A 128 -38.20 17.05 10.00
CA LEU A 128 -37.70 16.88 8.63
C LEU A 128 -38.14 18.07 7.77
N LEU A 129 -37.19 18.77 7.16
CA LEU A 129 -37.49 19.86 6.23
C LEU A 129 -38.05 19.30 4.92
N THR A 130 -39.09 19.95 4.42
CA THR A 130 -39.77 19.63 3.18
C THR A 130 -39.75 20.86 2.26
N PRO A 131 -40.11 20.74 0.96
CA PRO A 131 -40.19 21.89 0.07
C PRO A 131 -41.14 23.02 0.51
N LYS A 132 -41.92 22.85 1.58
CA LYS A 132 -42.76 23.90 2.17
C LYS A 132 -42.00 24.80 3.14
N ASP A 133 -40.83 24.36 3.60
CA ASP A 133 -39.99 25.00 4.60
C ASP A 133 -38.86 25.80 3.90
N GLU A 134 -39.22 26.59 2.88
CA GLU A 134 -38.28 27.24 1.96
C GLU A 134 -37.22 28.08 2.69
N GLU A 135 -37.63 28.86 3.69
CA GLU A 135 -36.74 29.72 4.48
C GLU A 135 -35.68 28.90 5.25
N HIS A 136 -36.09 27.82 5.91
CA HIS A 136 -35.17 26.94 6.63
C HIS A 136 -34.24 26.17 5.68
N ILE A 137 -34.71 25.79 4.49
CA ILE A 137 -33.88 25.15 3.47
C ILE A 137 -32.82 26.13 2.95
N GLU A 138 -33.19 27.38 2.69
CA GLU A 138 -32.24 28.43 2.27
C GLU A 138 -31.18 28.68 3.34
N LEU A 139 -31.59 28.78 4.61
CA LEU A 139 -30.66 28.92 5.73
C LEU A 139 -29.73 27.72 5.88
N ALA A 140 -30.28 26.50 5.84
CA ALA A 140 -29.48 25.27 5.94
C ALA A 140 -28.44 25.17 4.81
N ASN A 141 -28.79 25.53 3.58
CA ASN A 141 -27.85 25.54 2.45
C ASN A 141 -26.78 26.62 2.61
N SER A 142 -27.17 27.81 3.08
CA SER A 142 -26.24 28.90 3.35
C SER A 142 -25.21 28.51 4.42
N TRP A 143 -25.66 27.94 5.53
CA TRP A 143 -24.79 27.50 6.62
C TRP A 143 -23.85 26.39 6.18
N PHE A 144 -24.38 25.39 5.46
CA PHE A 144 -23.57 24.31 4.90
C PHE A 144 -22.47 24.87 4.01
N THR A 145 -22.81 25.79 3.10
CA THR A 145 -21.84 26.44 2.20
C THR A 145 -20.73 27.16 2.96
N SER A 146 -21.09 27.95 3.99
CA SER A 146 -20.12 28.68 4.80
C SER A 146 -19.18 27.76 5.58
N ILE A 147 -19.72 26.68 6.17
CA ILE A 147 -18.91 25.68 6.89
C ILE A 147 -18.00 24.91 5.93
N CYS A 148 -18.46 24.57 4.73
CA CYS A 148 -17.60 23.98 3.70
C CYS A 148 -16.41 24.90 3.39
N ASP A 149 -16.66 26.17 3.05
CA ASP A 149 -15.61 27.13 2.71
C ASP A 149 -14.58 27.26 3.84
N LEU A 150 -15.04 27.30 5.10
CA LEU A 150 -14.17 27.33 6.27
C LEU A 150 -13.31 26.07 6.39
N LEU A 151 -13.93 24.88 6.40
CA LEU A 151 -13.24 23.61 6.64
C LEU A 151 -12.24 23.28 5.52
N TYR A 152 -12.58 23.53 4.26
CA TYR A 152 -11.63 23.34 3.15
C TYR A 152 -10.45 24.29 3.26
N SER A 153 -10.69 25.55 3.59
CA SER A 153 -9.62 26.55 3.73
C SER A 153 -8.71 26.25 4.91
N ALA A 154 -9.30 25.86 6.06
CA ALA A 154 -8.55 25.42 7.22
C ALA A 154 -7.74 24.17 6.91
N ASN A 155 -8.35 23.14 6.31
CA ASN A 155 -7.63 21.91 5.93
C ASN A 155 -6.44 22.19 5.01
N HIS A 156 -6.62 23.02 3.98
CA HIS A 156 -5.52 23.40 3.09
C HIS A 156 -4.46 24.23 3.79
N PHE A 157 -4.83 25.09 4.74
CA PHE A 157 -3.88 25.82 5.55
C PHE A 157 -3.02 24.88 6.39
N PHE A 158 -3.63 23.92 7.10
CA PHE A 158 -2.87 22.93 7.88
C PHE A 158 -2.02 22.02 7.01
N GLU A 159 -2.54 21.53 5.89
CA GLU A 159 -1.73 20.76 4.93
C GLU A 159 -0.56 21.57 4.37
N PHE A 160 -0.73 22.89 4.20
CA PHE A 160 0.33 23.77 3.76
C PHE A 160 1.34 24.04 4.89
N ASP A 161 0.88 24.29 6.11
CA ASP A 161 1.75 24.55 7.26
C ASP A 161 2.55 23.30 7.64
N ASP A 162 1.93 22.12 7.65
CA ASP A 162 2.62 20.83 7.80
C ASP A 162 3.66 20.63 6.70
N LYS A 163 3.33 20.96 5.45
CA LYS A 163 4.30 20.91 4.35
C LYS A 163 5.45 21.89 4.55
N ILE A 164 5.19 23.12 4.99
CA ILE A 164 6.23 24.12 5.24
C ILE A 164 7.08 23.72 6.45
N ALA A 165 6.48 23.23 7.54
CA ALA A 165 7.20 22.71 8.70
C ALA A 165 8.11 21.54 8.29
N ASN A 166 7.57 20.57 7.55
CA ASN A 166 8.34 19.45 7.00
C ASN A 166 9.45 19.92 6.05
N MET A 167 9.18 20.92 5.20
CA MET A 167 10.19 21.51 4.31
C MET A 167 11.27 22.27 5.08
N VAL A 168 10.93 22.96 6.16
CA VAL A 168 11.89 23.68 7.01
C VAL A 168 12.73 22.71 7.82
N GLU A 169 12.13 21.65 8.36
CA GLU A 169 12.83 20.56 9.04
C GLU A 169 13.77 19.82 8.07
N HIS A 170 13.30 19.47 6.87
CA HIS A 170 14.14 18.93 5.80
C HIS A 170 15.26 19.92 5.43
N ALA A 171 14.96 21.19 5.18
CA ALA A 171 15.97 22.20 4.82
C ALA A 171 17.00 22.44 5.93
N GLN A 172 16.66 22.16 7.19
CA GLN A 172 17.61 22.17 8.31
C GLN A 172 18.48 20.91 8.36
N MET A 173 18.03 19.78 7.80
CA MET A 173 18.81 18.54 7.67
C MET A 173 19.83 18.60 6.52
N PHE A 174 19.58 19.37 5.46
CA PHE A 174 20.49 19.46 4.30
C PHE A 174 21.46 20.65 4.39
N SER A 175 22.69 20.42 4.85
CA SER A 175 23.76 21.38 4.61
C SER A 175 24.13 21.38 3.12
N LEU A 176 23.86 22.50 2.43
CA LEU A 176 24.30 22.68 1.04
C LEU A 176 25.82 22.50 0.89
N ASP A 177 26.58 22.75 1.95
CA ASP A 177 28.03 22.55 1.94
C ASP A 177 28.38 21.05 1.87
N VAL A 178 27.65 20.19 2.60
CA VAL A 178 27.82 18.72 2.56
C VAL A 178 27.48 18.16 1.17
N ILE A 179 26.36 18.61 0.57
CA ILE A 179 25.95 18.14 -0.77
C ILE A 179 26.98 18.50 -1.85
N ASN A 180 27.63 19.66 -1.69
CA ASN A 180 28.60 20.20 -2.63
C ASN A 180 30.05 19.83 -2.31
N GLN A 181 30.28 19.11 -1.21
CA GLN A 181 31.61 18.72 -0.80
C GLN A 181 32.20 17.76 -1.83
N GLU A 182 33.35 18.14 -2.37
CA GLU A 182 34.12 17.25 -3.23
C GLU A 182 34.97 16.31 -2.37
N PRO A 183 35.10 15.04 -2.77
CA PRO A 183 35.87 14.07 -2.00
C PRO A 183 37.37 14.39 -2.06
N ASP A 184 38.05 14.28 -0.91
CA ASP A 184 39.52 14.41 -0.83
C ASP A 184 40.26 13.20 -1.44
N ILE A 185 39.53 12.10 -1.67
CA ILE A 185 40.03 10.84 -2.22
C ILE A 185 39.32 10.57 -3.54
N GLU A 186 40.04 10.46 -4.64
CA GLU A 186 39.41 10.24 -5.96
C GLU A 186 38.90 8.79 -6.14
N THR A 187 39.60 7.82 -5.57
CA THR A 187 39.31 6.39 -5.73
C THR A 187 39.63 5.59 -4.48
N ILE A 188 38.85 4.55 -4.21
CA ILE A 188 39.10 3.57 -3.15
C ILE A 188 39.13 2.15 -3.73
N PHE A 189 39.83 1.23 -3.06
CA PHE A 189 39.80 -0.19 -3.38
C PHE A 189 39.15 -0.96 -2.22
N TYR A 190 37.99 -1.57 -2.48
CA TYR A 190 37.18 -2.24 -1.46
C TYR A 190 36.45 -3.43 -2.09
N ASN A 191 36.31 -4.56 -1.38
CA ASN A 191 35.71 -5.81 -1.88
C ASN A 191 36.21 -6.25 -3.27
N GLY A 192 37.50 -6.03 -3.57
CA GLY A 192 38.08 -6.40 -4.86
C GLY A 192 37.75 -5.46 -6.03
N ILE A 193 37.02 -4.37 -5.78
CA ILE A 193 36.60 -3.39 -6.77
C ILE A 193 37.33 -2.06 -6.55
N ILE A 194 37.69 -1.39 -7.64
CA ILE A 194 38.12 0.01 -7.61
C ILE A 194 36.89 0.88 -7.82
N TYR A 195 36.53 1.65 -6.79
CA TYR A 195 35.47 2.64 -6.86
C TYR A 195 36.04 4.02 -7.07
N LYS A 196 35.36 4.81 -7.89
CA LYS A 196 35.51 6.27 -7.93
C LYS A 196 34.63 6.88 -6.86
N VAL A 197 35.19 7.72 -6.00
CA VAL A 197 34.43 8.45 -5.00
C VAL A 197 33.90 9.72 -5.65
N VAL A 198 32.61 10.02 -5.46
CA VAL A 198 31.98 11.22 -6.01
C VAL A 198 31.12 11.92 -4.97
N SER A 199 31.05 13.25 -5.05
CA SER A 199 30.17 14.08 -4.23
C SER A 199 28.70 13.67 -4.37
N ILE A 200 27.90 13.96 -3.34
CA ILE A 200 26.46 13.67 -3.34
C ILE A 200 25.77 14.29 -4.57
N ARG A 201 26.08 15.57 -4.87
CA ARG A 201 25.57 16.23 -6.08
C ARG A 201 25.87 15.45 -7.35
N LYS A 202 27.09 14.95 -7.49
CA LYS A 202 27.52 14.24 -8.69
C LYS A 202 26.89 12.85 -8.78
N GLY A 203 26.77 12.14 -7.66
CA GLY A 203 26.01 10.89 -7.59
C GLY A 203 24.55 11.09 -8.00
N LEU A 204 23.89 12.12 -7.46
CA LEU A 204 22.51 12.47 -7.82
C LEU A 204 22.34 12.83 -9.30
N GLU A 205 23.29 13.56 -9.91
CA GLU A 205 23.26 13.83 -11.34
C GLU A 205 23.43 12.54 -12.19
N ILE A 206 24.13 11.51 -11.69
CA ILE A 206 24.21 10.20 -12.35
C ILE A 206 22.88 9.46 -12.27
N LEU A 207 22.20 9.54 -11.11
CA LEU A 207 20.93 8.85 -10.84
C LEU A 207 19.70 9.58 -11.40
N LYS A 208 19.89 10.80 -11.91
CA LYS A 208 18.83 11.67 -12.38
C LYS A 208 17.98 11.04 -13.47
N GLY A 209 16.66 11.16 -13.33
CA GLY A 209 15.70 10.63 -14.30
C GLY A 209 15.50 9.10 -14.23
N LEU A 210 16.16 8.41 -13.29
CA LEU A 210 15.80 7.01 -13.00
C LEU A 210 14.41 6.96 -12.40
N LYS A 211 13.53 6.22 -13.07
CA LYS A 211 12.11 6.10 -12.75
C LYS A 211 11.78 4.70 -12.28
N GLY A 212 10.88 4.61 -11.30
CA GLY A 212 10.35 3.37 -10.76
C GLY A 212 9.68 2.47 -11.80
N VAL A 213 9.39 1.23 -11.41
CA VAL A 213 8.52 0.32 -12.17
C VAL A 213 7.04 0.63 -11.87
N ASN A 214 6.73 0.96 -10.62
CA ASN A 214 5.42 1.34 -10.11
C ASN A 214 4.89 2.64 -10.72
N ASN A 215 5.77 3.64 -10.90
CA ASN A 215 5.39 4.96 -11.38
C ASN A 215 6.38 5.46 -12.43
N LYS A 216 5.90 5.70 -13.64
CA LYS A 216 6.73 6.20 -14.76
C LYS A 216 6.96 7.70 -14.70
N GLU A 217 6.27 8.44 -13.85
CA GLU A 217 6.42 9.89 -13.74
C GLU A 217 7.28 10.31 -12.54
N GLU A 218 7.49 9.41 -11.58
CA GLU A 218 8.25 9.67 -10.38
C GLU A 218 9.72 9.29 -10.53
N GLU A 219 10.59 10.24 -10.22
CA GLU A 219 12.04 10.01 -10.12
C GLU A 219 12.35 9.42 -8.75
N LEU A 220 13.09 8.31 -8.75
CA LEU A 220 13.39 7.57 -7.52
C LEU A 220 14.37 8.32 -6.62
N TYR A 221 15.37 8.98 -7.23
CA TYR A 221 16.50 9.57 -6.52
C TYR A 221 16.46 11.09 -6.67
N THR A 222 15.78 11.76 -5.75
CA THR A 222 15.72 13.21 -5.62
C THR A 222 16.12 13.60 -4.21
N LEU A 223 16.50 14.85 -3.96
CA LEU A 223 16.78 15.31 -2.59
C LEU A 223 15.59 15.11 -1.63
N ASP A 224 14.38 15.12 -2.16
CA ASP A 224 13.14 14.97 -1.38
C ASP A 224 12.83 13.49 -1.06
N ASN A 225 13.33 12.56 -1.87
CA ASN A 225 13.04 11.12 -1.74
C ASN A 225 14.19 10.32 -1.13
N LEU A 226 15.31 10.96 -0.83
CA LEU A 226 16.48 10.31 -0.27
C LEU A 226 16.41 10.25 1.26
N MET A 227 16.33 9.02 1.79
CA MET A 227 16.53 8.73 3.21
C MET A 227 18.04 8.70 3.50
N TYR A 228 18.66 9.88 3.64
CA TYR A 228 20.08 10.00 3.99
C TYR A 228 20.28 10.63 5.36
N ASP A 229 21.21 10.07 6.13
CA ASP A 229 21.84 10.80 7.22
C ASP A 229 22.92 11.70 6.63
N LEU A 230 22.58 12.99 6.48
CA LEU A 230 23.49 14.03 5.98
C LEU A 230 24.04 14.89 7.11
N SER A 231 24.02 14.37 8.34
CA SER A 231 24.60 15.06 9.49
C SER A 231 26.13 15.11 9.45
N ASP A 232 26.78 14.22 8.69
CA ASP A 232 28.24 14.10 8.62
C ASP A 232 28.88 14.75 7.39
N GLU A 233 29.96 15.50 7.63
CA GLU A 233 30.74 16.24 6.63
C GLU A 233 31.72 15.34 5.82
N ASN A 234 31.45 14.04 5.63
CA ASN A 234 32.36 13.17 4.84
C ASN A 234 31.65 12.03 4.10
N SER A 235 30.54 12.38 3.45
CA SER A 235 29.58 11.43 2.89
C SER A 235 29.53 11.46 1.36
N PHE A 236 29.67 10.29 0.71
CA PHE A 236 29.89 10.19 -0.74
C PHE A 236 29.19 9.01 -1.42
N PHE A 237 29.14 9.02 -2.75
CA PHE A 237 28.80 7.84 -3.54
C PHE A 237 30.06 7.14 -4.06
N LEU A 238 29.96 5.82 -4.20
CA LEU A 238 30.96 4.98 -4.82
C LEU A 238 30.49 4.54 -6.20
N VAL A 239 31.27 4.84 -7.23
CA VAL A 239 30.89 4.60 -8.63
C VAL A 239 31.87 3.65 -9.31
N VAL A 240 31.34 2.67 -10.02
CA VAL A 240 32.10 1.77 -10.90
C VAL A 240 31.67 2.02 -12.34
N GLU A 241 32.59 2.51 -13.17
CA GLU A 241 32.27 2.95 -14.54
C GLU A 241 32.16 1.79 -15.55
N SER A 242 32.68 0.60 -15.22
CA SER A 242 32.67 -0.60 -16.06
C SER A 242 31.90 -1.75 -15.39
N ASP A 243 31.73 -2.85 -16.11
CA ASP A 243 31.25 -4.11 -15.53
C ASP A 243 32.16 -4.54 -14.36
N ALA A 244 31.57 -5.18 -13.34
CA ALA A 244 32.27 -5.65 -12.15
C ALA A 244 31.94 -7.12 -11.85
N GLU A 245 32.93 -7.85 -11.37
CA GLU A 245 32.78 -9.23 -10.89
C GLU A 245 33.48 -9.39 -9.55
N VAL A 246 32.76 -9.90 -8.55
CA VAL A 246 33.26 -10.19 -7.19
C VAL A 246 32.65 -11.46 -6.64
N ASP A 247 33.27 -12.04 -5.62
CA ASP A 247 32.72 -13.22 -4.95
C ASP A 247 31.57 -12.84 -4.02
N GLU A 248 31.83 -11.87 -3.15
CA GLU A 248 30.89 -11.34 -2.16
C GLU A 248 30.89 -9.81 -2.22
N LEU A 249 29.73 -9.20 -2.00
CA LEU A 249 29.58 -7.75 -1.98
C LEU A 249 28.76 -7.31 -0.76
N GLU A 250 29.40 -6.62 0.16
CA GLU A 250 28.73 -5.93 1.26
C GLU A 250 28.58 -4.44 0.96
N ILE A 251 27.33 -3.96 1.06
CA ILE A 251 26.93 -2.57 0.90
C ILE A 251 26.92 -1.93 2.29
N LEU A 252 28.07 -1.36 2.67
CA LEU A 252 28.28 -0.73 3.97
C LEU A 252 28.07 0.77 3.90
N ASN A 253 27.48 1.33 4.97
CA ASN A 253 27.31 2.77 5.18
C ASN A 253 28.60 3.51 5.52
N PHE A 254 29.65 2.80 5.93
CA PHE A 254 30.92 3.39 6.30
C PHE A 254 32.09 2.49 5.89
N ILE A 255 33.17 3.08 5.37
CA ILE A 255 34.41 2.35 5.06
C ILE A 255 35.54 2.84 5.96
N GLU A 256 35.82 2.07 7.01
CA GLU A 256 36.76 2.42 8.10
C GLU A 256 38.16 2.79 7.60
N ASP A 257 38.72 2.04 6.65
CA ASP A 257 40.07 2.28 6.13
C ASP A 257 40.24 3.66 5.45
N TYR A 258 39.12 4.26 5.03
CA TYR A 258 39.09 5.56 4.34
C TYR A 258 38.39 6.65 5.15
N GLU A 259 37.78 6.30 6.30
CA GLU A 259 37.01 7.20 7.16
C GLU A 259 35.92 7.99 6.40
N ILE A 260 35.21 7.33 5.47
CA ILE A 260 34.13 7.94 4.67
C ILE A 260 32.78 7.24 4.89
N ASP A 261 31.72 8.04 4.93
CA ASP A 261 30.34 7.57 4.88
C ASP A 261 29.89 7.38 3.43
N ILE A 262 29.10 6.34 3.20
CA ILE A 262 28.67 5.92 1.87
C ILE A 262 27.16 6.07 1.75
N GLN A 263 26.74 6.89 0.81
CA GLN A 263 25.33 7.13 0.48
C GLN A 263 24.80 6.10 -0.51
N GLY A 264 25.68 5.59 -1.37
CA GLY A 264 25.29 4.56 -2.31
C GLY A 264 26.42 4.04 -3.18
N TYR A 265 26.14 2.87 -3.76
CA TYR A 265 27.01 2.16 -4.68
C TYR A 265 26.34 2.15 -6.05
N ILE A 266 27.02 2.72 -7.05
CA ILE A 266 26.51 2.89 -8.41
C ILE A 266 27.41 2.11 -9.38
N PHE A 267 26.87 1.06 -9.96
CA PHE A 267 27.49 0.28 -11.02
C PHE A 267 26.91 0.74 -12.36
N MET A 268 27.73 1.36 -13.21
CA MET A 268 27.30 1.88 -14.50
C MET A 268 27.13 0.80 -15.57
N GLY A 269 27.71 -0.38 -15.35
CA GLY A 269 27.59 -1.56 -16.21
C GLY A 269 26.87 -2.71 -15.51
N ASP A 270 27.20 -3.93 -15.93
CA ASP A 270 26.70 -5.17 -15.32
C ASP A 270 27.46 -5.48 -14.03
N LEU A 271 26.77 -6.07 -13.05
CA LEU A 271 27.35 -6.53 -11.80
C LEU A 271 27.15 -8.04 -11.65
N LYS A 272 28.26 -8.76 -11.49
CA LYS A 272 28.26 -10.19 -11.16
C LYS A 272 28.83 -10.42 -9.77
N VAL A 273 28.00 -10.94 -8.88
CA VAL A 273 28.40 -11.36 -7.52
C VAL A 273 28.21 -12.87 -7.44
N THR A 274 29.29 -13.64 -7.31
CA THR A 274 29.19 -15.10 -7.51
C THR A 274 28.61 -15.87 -6.34
N ASP A 275 28.59 -15.30 -5.12
CA ASP A 275 28.04 -15.95 -3.93
C ASP A 275 26.95 -15.11 -3.24
N SER A 276 27.30 -14.01 -2.56
CA SER A 276 26.33 -13.25 -1.77
C SER A 276 26.48 -11.73 -1.88
N LEU A 277 25.33 -11.05 -1.97
CA LEU A 277 25.21 -9.60 -1.87
C LEU A 277 24.39 -9.24 -0.62
N PHE A 278 24.89 -8.29 0.18
CA PHE A 278 24.26 -7.85 1.42
C PHE A 278 24.09 -6.33 1.49
N CYS A 279 22.85 -5.89 1.60
CA CYS A 279 22.44 -4.59 2.14
C CYS A 279 21.70 -4.87 3.45
N GLN A 280 22.38 -4.84 4.60
CA GLN A 280 21.84 -5.33 5.88
C GLN A 280 21.25 -4.23 6.77
N GLU A 281 21.62 -2.96 6.54
CA GLU A 281 21.09 -1.86 7.34
C GLU A 281 19.59 -1.69 7.08
N LEU A 282 18.79 -1.69 8.14
CA LEU A 282 17.33 -1.78 8.03
C LEU A 282 16.70 -0.45 7.71
N ASP A 283 17.18 0.65 8.27
CA ASP A 283 16.53 1.97 8.12
C ASP A 283 17.17 2.84 7.06
N PHE A 284 18.51 2.82 6.96
CA PHE A 284 19.29 3.77 6.16
C PHE A 284 20.43 3.08 5.41
N SER A 285 20.15 1.94 4.78
CA SER A 285 21.16 1.29 3.95
C SER A 285 21.61 2.23 2.84
N PRO A 286 22.88 2.21 2.42
CA PRO A 286 23.27 2.86 1.18
C PRO A 286 22.45 2.30 0.02
N VAL A 287 22.09 3.17 -0.93
CA VAL A 287 21.40 2.71 -2.13
C VAL A 287 22.32 1.82 -2.95
N LEU A 288 21.75 0.81 -3.60
CA LEU A 288 22.46 0.00 -4.60
C LEU A 288 21.81 0.27 -5.94
N VAL A 289 22.59 0.76 -6.89
CA VAL A 289 22.15 1.03 -8.25
C VAL A 289 23.04 0.27 -9.22
N VAL A 290 22.45 -0.64 -9.99
CA VAL A 290 23.11 -1.33 -11.11
C VAL A 290 22.39 -0.90 -12.38
N MET A 291 23.07 -0.19 -13.27
CA MET A 291 22.46 0.31 -14.51
C MET A 291 22.24 -0.83 -15.53
N GLY A 292 23.08 -1.86 -15.48
CA GLY A 292 22.98 -3.08 -16.30
C GLY A 292 22.28 -4.24 -15.59
N ASP A 293 22.66 -5.45 -15.97
CA ASP A 293 22.17 -6.70 -15.39
C ASP A 293 22.89 -7.01 -14.06
N LEU A 294 22.16 -7.65 -13.12
CA LEU A 294 22.70 -8.19 -11.88
C LEU A 294 22.67 -9.72 -11.93
N VAL A 295 23.84 -10.35 -11.89
CA VAL A 295 23.96 -11.81 -11.74
C VAL A 295 24.42 -12.08 -10.32
N ILE A 296 23.58 -12.71 -9.52
CA ILE A 296 23.84 -12.97 -8.10
C ILE A 296 23.37 -14.37 -7.71
N LYS A 297 24.13 -15.13 -6.91
CA LYS A 297 23.58 -16.38 -6.36
C LYS A 297 22.54 -16.08 -5.28
N ASN A 298 22.91 -15.34 -4.22
CA ASN A 298 21.97 -14.93 -3.16
C ASN A 298 22.08 -13.42 -2.84
N ALA A 299 20.97 -12.70 -2.81
CA ALA A 299 20.94 -11.28 -2.44
C ALA A 299 20.05 -11.03 -1.21
N TYR A 300 20.47 -10.13 -0.34
CA TYR A 300 19.70 -9.65 0.80
C TYR A 300 19.64 -8.12 0.76
N PHE A 301 18.43 -7.55 0.63
CA PHE A 301 18.15 -6.13 0.44
C PHE A 301 17.34 -5.57 1.61
N CYS A 302 17.74 -4.41 2.13
CA CYS A 302 17.09 -3.69 3.23
C CYS A 302 17.30 -2.17 3.10
N GLY A 303 16.42 -1.39 3.73
CA GLY A 303 16.68 -0.03 4.21
C GLY A 303 16.90 1.08 3.20
N ASN A 304 16.74 0.83 1.90
CA ASN A 304 16.63 1.92 0.93
C ASN A 304 15.98 1.49 -0.39
N VAL A 305 15.82 2.45 -1.29
CA VAL A 305 15.41 2.20 -2.67
C VAL A 305 16.62 1.68 -3.46
N HIS A 306 16.60 0.39 -3.79
CA HIS A 306 17.58 -0.25 -4.66
C HIS A 306 17.03 -0.35 -6.09
N TYR A 307 17.91 -0.23 -7.07
CA TYR A 307 17.53 -0.20 -8.49
C TYR A 307 18.45 -1.03 -9.37
N ILE A 308 17.84 -1.91 -10.15
CA ILE A 308 18.48 -2.68 -11.21
C ILE A 308 17.84 -2.28 -12.54
N GLY A 309 18.62 -1.62 -13.40
CA GLY A 309 18.19 -1.14 -14.72
C GLY A 309 18.02 -2.27 -15.74
N GLY A 310 18.77 -3.36 -15.55
CA GLY A 310 18.66 -4.60 -16.32
C GLY A 310 17.86 -5.69 -15.61
N SER A 311 18.17 -6.92 -15.95
CA SER A 311 17.59 -8.14 -15.38
C SER A 311 18.41 -8.65 -14.19
N VAL A 312 17.75 -9.34 -13.28
CA VAL A 312 18.36 -10.00 -12.13
C VAL A 312 18.29 -11.51 -12.34
N TYR A 313 19.43 -12.19 -12.25
CA TYR A 313 19.54 -13.65 -12.38
C TYR A 313 20.13 -14.26 -11.12
N GLY A 314 19.52 -15.32 -10.59
CA GLY A 314 20.02 -15.91 -9.34
C GLY A 314 19.26 -17.07 -8.72
N GLU A 315 19.66 -17.45 -7.50
CA GLU A 315 18.94 -18.43 -6.69
C GLU A 315 17.93 -17.75 -5.77
N VAL A 316 18.38 -16.90 -4.85
CA VAL A 316 17.50 -16.27 -3.85
C VAL A 316 17.68 -14.76 -3.83
N VAL A 317 16.55 -14.04 -3.86
CA VAL A 317 16.48 -12.63 -3.50
C VAL A 317 15.64 -12.50 -2.26
N TYR A 318 16.19 -11.88 -1.23
CA TYR A 318 15.54 -11.57 0.03
C TYR A 318 15.41 -10.06 0.16
N ALA A 319 14.20 -9.55 0.34
CA ALA A 319 13.90 -8.14 0.48
C ALA A 319 13.15 -7.93 1.79
N LYS A 320 13.65 -7.07 2.67
CA LYS A 320 13.08 -6.89 4.01
C LYS A 320 12.98 -5.42 4.41
N TYR A 321 11.91 -5.14 5.16
CA TYR A 321 11.65 -3.92 5.91
C TYR A 321 11.16 -2.73 5.08
N ASN A 322 10.20 -2.00 5.63
CA ASN A 322 9.32 -1.06 4.92
C ASN A 322 9.95 0.29 4.58
N HIS A 323 11.17 0.54 5.03
CA HIS A 323 11.95 1.71 4.61
C HIS A 323 12.71 1.47 3.31
N GLY A 324 12.64 0.26 2.73
CA GLY A 324 13.28 -0.07 1.46
C GLY A 324 12.30 -0.37 0.34
N GLU A 325 12.78 -0.23 -0.90
CA GLU A 325 12.10 -0.70 -2.10
C GLU A 325 13.09 -1.37 -3.06
N LEU A 326 12.66 -2.39 -3.80
CA LEU A 326 13.47 -3.02 -4.84
C LEU A 326 12.83 -2.82 -6.21
N HIS A 327 13.52 -2.12 -7.11
CA HIS A 327 13.10 -1.96 -8.50
C HIS A 327 13.95 -2.80 -9.45
N VAL A 328 13.30 -3.64 -10.25
CA VAL A 328 13.94 -4.39 -11.35
C VAL A 328 13.26 -4.04 -12.66
N LYS A 329 13.95 -3.25 -13.50
CA LYS A 329 13.40 -2.78 -14.80
C LYS A 329 13.42 -3.85 -15.88
N GLY A 330 14.31 -4.84 -15.76
CA GLY A 330 14.36 -6.00 -16.65
C GLY A 330 13.48 -7.15 -16.16
N THR A 331 14.01 -8.37 -16.31
CA THR A 331 13.37 -9.59 -15.81
C THR A 331 13.96 -9.96 -14.45
N LEU A 332 13.14 -10.32 -13.48
CA LEU A 332 13.60 -11.01 -12.27
C LEU A 332 13.50 -12.52 -12.53
N ASP A 333 14.63 -13.14 -12.87
CA ASP A 333 14.77 -14.57 -13.17
C ASP A 333 15.55 -15.25 -12.05
N VAL A 334 14.84 -15.56 -10.96
CA VAL A 334 15.40 -16.17 -9.75
C VAL A 334 14.58 -17.38 -9.34
N ARG A 335 15.19 -18.29 -8.58
CA ARG A 335 14.47 -19.45 -8.06
C ARG A 335 13.48 -19.02 -6.98
N CYS A 336 13.91 -18.23 -6.00
CA CYS A 336 13.09 -17.77 -4.90
C CYS A 336 13.17 -16.24 -4.72
N LEU A 337 12.01 -15.60 -4.56
CA LEU A 337 11.90 -14.26 -4.00
C LEU A 337 11.21 -14.34 -2.64
N VAL A 338 11.87 -13.83 -1.61
CA VAL A 338 11.29 -13.58 -0.29
C VAL A 338 11.14 -12.08 -0.13
N SER A 339 9.95 -11.62 0.23
CA SER A 339 9.67 -10.21 0.49
C SER A 339 8.88 -10.09 1.78
N VAL A 340 9.49 -9.45 2.78
CA VAL A 340 8.94 -9.25 4.11
C VAL A 340 8.86 -7.76 4.39
N ASP A 341 7.68 -7.18 4.25
CA ASP A 341 7.40 -5.77 4.48
C ASP A 341 8.21 -4.83 3.58
N MET A 342 8.75 -5.30 2.45
CA MET A 342 9.54 -4.50 1.51
C MET A 342 8.97 -4.59 0.09
N PRO A 343 8.40 -3.50 -0.45
CA PRO A 343 7.88 -3.46 -1.80
C PRO A 343 8.94 -3.82 -2.86
N CYS A 344 8.62 -4.81 -3.69
CA CYS A 344 9.43 -5.26 -4.81
C CYS A 344 8.66 -5.01 -6.11
N TYR A 345 9.12 -4.05 -6.92
CA TYR A 345 8.49 -3.68 -8.18
C TYR A 345 9.30 -4.19 -9.37
N ILE A 346 8.73 -5.16 -10.08
CA ILE A 346 9.42 -5.92 -11.11
C ILE A 346 8.71 -5.75 -12.45
N ASN A 347 9.46 -5.38 -13.49
CA ASN A 347 8.88 -5.18 -14.81
C ASN A 347 8.46 -6.50 -15.48
N LYS A 348 9.24 -7.58 -15.30
CA LYS A 348 8.87 -8.93 -15.78
C LYS A 348 9.22 -10.00 -14.77
N ILE A 349 8.23 -10.76 -14.33
CA ILE A 349 8.37 -11.86 -13.36
C ILE A 349 8.75 -13.16 -14.09
N CYS A 350 9.86 -13.77 -13.69
CA CYS A 350 10.27 -15.13 -14.07
C CYS A 350 10.75 -15.88 -12.83
N ILE A 351 9.86 -16.04 -11.85
CA ILE A 351 10.21 -16.56 -10.51
C ILE A 351 9.57 -17.92 -10.30
N THR A 352 10.34 -18.89 -9.80
CA THR A 352 9.82 -20.23 -9.49
C THR A 352 8.94 -20.23 -8.24
N CYS A 353 9.42 -19.62 -7.16
CA CYS A 353 8.69 -19.49 -5.90
C CYS A 353 8.78 -18.08 -5.31
N ILE A 354 7.63 -17.60 -4.83
CA ILE A 354 7.45 -16.37 -4.07
C ILE A 354 6.94 -16.73 -2.68
N ILE A 355 7.56 -16.14 -1.66
CA ILE A 355 7.11 -16.09 -0.28
C ILE A 355 7.04 -14.61 0.10
N SER A 356 5.83 -14.08 0.28
CA SER A 356 5.61 -12.66 0.49
C SER A 356 4.36 -12.36 1.30
N ASP A 357 4.37 -11.24 2.01
CA ASP A 357 3.24 -10.56 2.64
C ASP A 357 2.43 -9.69 1.67
N ASN A 358 2.47 -10.01 0.37
CA ASN A 358 1.86 -9.29 -0.74
C ASN A 358 2.58 -7.99 -1.14
N SER A 359 3.88 -7.88 -0.84
CA SER A 359 4.74 -6.77 -1.24
C SER A 359 5.46 -6.98 -2.58
N VAL A 360 5.14 -8.03 -3.33
CA VAL A 360 5.71 -8.29 -4.67
C VAL A 360 4.75 -7.83 -5.76
N TYR A 361 5.22 -6.99 -6.68
CA TYR A 361 4.44 -6.42 -7.77
C TYR A 361 5.11 -6.66 -9.13
N GLY A 362 4.31 -7.09 -10.11
CA GLY A 362 4.73 -7.33 -11.49
C GLY A 362 3.96 -6.45 -12.47
N LEU A 363 4.64 -5.95 -13.51
CA LEU A 363 3.98 -5.23 -14.60
C LEU A 363 3.49 -6.20 -15.68
N ASP A 364 2.19 -6.43 -15.71
CA ASP A 364 1.56 -7.35 -16.66
C ASP A 364 0.90 -6.61 -17.82
N GLN A 365 0.98 -7.22 -19.00
CA GLN A 365 0.20 -6.79 -20.15
C GLN A 365 -1.17 -7.46 -20.10
N VAL A 366 -2.21 -6.65 -19.94
CA VAL A 366 -3.61 -7.08 -19.90
C VAL A 366 -4.38 -6.53 -21.11
N THR A 367 -5.52 -7.13 -21.43
CA THR A 367 -6.40 -6.67 -22.51
C THR A 367 -7.56 -5.87 -21.93
N GLY A 368 -7.72 -4.62 -22.39
CA GLY A 368 -8.83 -3.73 -22.00
C GLY A 368 -10.17 -4.15 -22.56
N GLU A 369 -11.23 -3.50 -22.08
CA GLU A 369 -12.61 -3.71 -22.57
C GLU A 369 -12.77 -3.37 -24.06
N ASP A 370 -11.95 -2.45 -24.56
CA ASP A 370 -11.84 -2.06 -25.96
C ASP A 370 -11.03 -3.06 -26.81
N GLY A 371 -10.48 -4.11 -26.19
CA GLY A 371 -9.61 -5.10 -26.82
C GLY A 371 -8.16 -4.64 -27.01
N LEU A 372 -7.79 -3.44 -26.56
CA LEU A 372 -6.42 -2.94 -26.68
C LEU A 372 -5.56 -3.40 -25.49
N PRO A 373 -4.28 -3.72 -25.73
CA PRO A 373 -3.38 -4.06 -24.64
C PRO A 373 -3.01 -2.82 -23.83
N PHE A 374 -2.94 -2.96 -22.52
CA PHE A 374 -2.36 -1.97 -21.63
C PHE A 374 -1.59 -2.67 -20.51
N PHE A 375 -0.73 -1.91 -19.81
CA PHE A 375 0.08 -2.44 -18.72
C PHE A 375 -0.54 -2.12 -17.37
N MET A 376 -0.38 -3.05 -16.44
CA MET A 376 -0.95 -2.96 -15.13
C MET A 376 -0.03 -3.57 -14.09
N LEU A 377 0.11 -2.88 -12.97
CA LEU A 377 0.86 -3.37 -11.84
C LEU A 377 -0.04 -4.30 -11.01
N ASN A 378 0.22 -5.60 -11.03
CA ASN A 378 -0.50 -6.57 -10.19
C ASN A 378 0.39 -7.03 -9.04
N VAL A 379 -0.24 -7.31 -7.90
CA VAL A 379 0.43 -8.02 -6.81
C VAL A 379 0.60 -9.49 -7.18
N TYR A 380 1.74 -10.09 -6.81
CA TYR A 380 2.06 -11.49 -7.02
C TYR A 380 2.02 -12.24 -5.68
N PRO A 381 0.99 -13.07 -5.43
CA PRO A 381 0.83 -13.77 -4.16
C PRO A 381 1.93 -14.79 -3.87
N SER A 382 2.02 -15.18 -2.60
CA SER A 382 2.79 -16.35 -2.19
C SER A 382 2.37 -17.60 -2.98
N THR A 383 3.37 -18.42 -3.31
CA THR A 383 3.21 -19.61 -4.17
C THR A 383 3.61 -20.91 -3.50
N HIS A 384 4.32 -20.85 -2.38
CA HIS A 384 4.87 -22.01 -1.68
C HIS A 384 4.89 -21.75 -0.17
N ARG A 385 5.02 -22.81 0.63
CA ARG A 385 5.36 -22.70 2.05
C ARG A 385 6.87 -22.57 2.19
N THR A 386 7.31 -21.80 3.17
CA THR A 386 8.74 -21.68 3.51
C THR A 386 9.41 -23.03 3.70
N ARG A 387 8.86 -23.92 4.52
CA ARG A 387 9.40 -25.28 4.72
C ARG A 387 9.48 -26.18 3.48
N ASP A 388 8.70 -25.90 2.44
CA ASP A 388 8.72 -26.67 1.19
C ASP A 388 9.83 -26.16 0.24
N VAL A 389 10.34 -24.94 0.48
CA VAL A 389 11.35 -24.25 -0.34
C VAL A 389 12.74 -24.35 0.30
N PHE A 390 12.88 -23.99 1.57
CA PHE A 390 14.17 -23.85 2.24
C PHE A 390 14.66 -25.15 2.88
N ILE A 391 15.98 -25.31 3.02
CA ILE A 391 16.61 -26.42 3.74
C ILE A 391 16.11 -26.51 5.19
N ASP A 392 16.14 -27.71 5.79
CA ASP A 392 15.53 -27.96 7.10
C ASP A 392 16.22 -27.21 8.25
N GLU A 393 17.45 -26.72 8.03
CA GLU A 393 18.19 -25.89 8.98
C GLU A 393 17.64 -24.47 9.12
N ILE A 394 16.86 -23.98 8.15
CA ILE A 394 16.26 -22.63 8.20
C ILE A 394 14.88 -22.74 8.86
N ALA A 395 14.72 -22.12 10.02
CA ALA A 395 13.47 -22.12 10.77
C ALA A 395 12.38 -21.29 10.09
N GLU A 396 11.11 -21.54 10.43
CA GLU A 396 9.96 -20.73 10.02
C GLU A 396 9.58 -19.73 11.12
N GLU A 397 9.34 -18.48 10.74
CA GLU A 397 8.78 -17.43 11.59
C GLU A 397 7.42 -16.97 11.05
N PHE A 398 6.43 -16.87 11.92
CA PHE A 398 5.10 -16.42 11.52
C PHE A 398 4.96 -14.91 11.70
N ALA A 399 4.81 -14.19 10.59
CA ALA A 399 4.58 -12.74 10.55
C ALA A 399 3.56 -12.42 9.45
N TRP A 400 2.80 -11.33 9.59
CA TRP A 400 1.87 -10.85 8.55
C TRP A 400 0.87 -11.90 8.01
N GLY A 401 0.59 -12.95 8.78
CA GLY A 401 -0.30 -14.04 8.39
C GLY A 401 0.31 -15.11 7.48
N GLU A 402 1.63 -15.12 7.29
CA GLU A 402 2.37 -16.10 6.50
C GLU A 402 3.59 -16.61 7.30
N ASN A 403 4.17 -17.75 6.89
CA ASN A 403 5.42 -18.23 7.48
C ASN A 403 6.58 -17.81 6.57
N PHE A 404 7.54 -17.09 7.11
CA PHE A 404 8.77 -16.66 6.45
C PHE A 404 9.96 -17.47 6.96
N PRO A 405 11.05 -17.61 6.19
CA PRO A 405 12.30 -18.13 6.73
C PRO A 405 12.85 -17.18 7.81
N ASN A 406 13.45 -17.73 8.87
CA ASN A 406 14.14 -16.93 9.88
C ASN A 406 15.32 -16.17 9.26
N ASP A 407 15.43 -14.88 9.57
CA ASP A 407 16.42 -13.99 8.95
C ASP A 407 17.86 -14.37 9.33
N ASP A 408 18.12 -14.65 10.60
CA ASP A 408 19.45 -14.97 11.10
C ASP A 408 19.97 -16.27 10.45
N ASP A 409 19.12 -17.29 10.33
CA ASP A 409 19.43 -18.56 9.66
C ASP A 409 19.78 -18.35 8.17
N ILE A 410 19.03 -17.48 7.48
CA ILE A 410 19.29 -17.13 6.07
C ILE A 410 20.62 -16.41 5.94
N ILE A 411 20.86 -15.38 6.76
CA ILE A 411 22.08 -14.58 6.73
C ILE A 411 23.29 -15.45 7.03
N ASP A 412 23.22 -16.29 8.06
CA ASP A 412 24.30 -17.22 8.42
C ASP A 412 24.55 -18.26 7.31
N ALA A 413 23.50 -18.80 6.70
CA ALA A 413 23.65 -19.75 5.60
C ALA A 413 24.27 -19.11 4.36
N MET A 414 23.89 -17.87 4.02
CA MET A 414 24.47 -17.09 2.93
C MET A 414 25.96 -16.80 3.18
N ARG A 415 26.32 -16.32 4.39
CA ARG A 415 27.73 -16.05 4.77
C ARG A 415 28.62 -17.29 4.77
N LEU A 416 28.03 -18.47 4.95
CA LEU A 416 28.72 -19.75 4.88
C LEU A 416 28.73 -20.34 3.46
N GLY A 417 28.22 -19.62 2.45
CA GLY A 417 28.14 -20.05 1.05
C GLY A 417 27.22 -21.26 0.83
N LYS A 418 26.33 -21.57 1.77
CA LYS A 418 25.46 -22.76 1.71
C LYS A 418 24.38 -22.59 0.63
N THR A 419 23.91 -23.72 0.13
CA THR A 419 22.66 -23.76 -0.65
C THR A 419 21.49 -23.51 0.28
N LEU A 420 20.62 -22.55 -0.06
CA LEU A 420 19.47 -22.18 0.78
C LEU A 420 18.21 -22.99 0.48
N ILE A 421 18.02 -23.35 -0.79
CA ILE A 421 16.80 -23.98 -1.28
C ILE A 421 16.96 -25.49 -1.49
N LYS A 422 15.87 -26.22 -1.28
CA LYS A 422 15.78 -27.65 -1.58
C LYS A 422 15.65 -27.89 -3.09
N ASP A 423 16.27 -28.96 -3.59
CA ASP A 423 16.08 -29.40 -4.99
C ASP A 423 14.61 -29.72 -5.31
N SER A 424 13.83 -30.10 -4.30
CA SER A 424 12.41 -30.43 -4.44
C SER A 424 11.52 -29.25 -4.82
N VAL A 425 12.00 -28.00 -4.71
CA VAL A 425 11.19 -26.80 -4.97
C VAL A 425 10.52 -26.82 -6.34
N PHE A 426 11.18 -27.35 -7.36
CA PHE A 426 10.66 -27.46 -8.73
C PHE A 426 9.58 -28.53 -8.92
N SER A 427 9.36 -29.37 -7.92
CA SER A 427 8.47 -30.54 -7.98
C SER A 427 7.34 -30.53 -6.96
N VAL A 428 7.23 -29.48 -6.14
CA VAL A 428 6.21 -29.36 -5.07
C VAL A 428 4.79 -29.62 -5.59
N TYR A 429 4.50 -29.18 -6.81
CA TYR A 429 3.19 -29.33 -7.44
C TYR A 429 3.11 -30.39 -8.53
N SER A 430 4.15 -31.20 -8.72
CA SER A 430 4.24 -32.17 -9.83
C SER A 430 3.11 -33.20 -9.83
N GLU A 431 2.59 -33.58 -8.65
CA GLU A 431 1.48 -34.53 -8.50
C GLU A 431 0.12 -33.83 -8.26
N PHE A 432 0.07 -32.50 -8.32
CA PHE A 432 -1.16 -31.77 -7.96
C PHE A 432 -2.31 -32.10 -8.92
N SER A 433 -2.06 -32.13 -10.23
CA SER A 433 -3.08 -32.45 -11.24
C SER A 433 -3.71 -33.83 -11.04
N ASP A 434 -2.91 -34.78 -10.54
CA ASP A 434 -3.32 -36.17 -10.41
C ASP A 434 -4.08 -36.41 -9.09
N THR A 435 -3.77 -35.61 -8.06
CA THR A 435 -4.34 -35.75 -6.71
C THR A 435 -5.54 -34.82 -6.47
N VAL A 436 -5.69 -33.73 -7.22
CA VAL A 436 -6.72 -32.70 -6.99
C VAL A 436 -8.15 -33.27 -7.00
N VAL A 437 -8.43 -34.27 -7.84
CA VAL A 437 -9.77 -34.87 -7.97
C VAL A 437 -10.17 -35.56 -6.67
N GLU A 438 -9.29 -36.39 -6.11
CA GLU A 438 -9.53 -37.10 -4.85
C GLU A 438 -9.68 -36.11 -3.70
N ARG A 439 -8.78 -35.12 -3.64
CA ARG A 439 -8.77 -34.05 -2.62
C ARG A 439 -10.06 -33.22 -2.63
N PHE A 440 -10.49 -32.75 -3.80
CA PHE A 440 -11.80 -32.10 -3.96
C PHE A 440 -12.93 -33.02 -3.54
N ASN A 441 -12.97 -34.27 -4.00
CA ASN A 441 -14.08 -35.17 -3.68
C ASN A 441 -14.18 -35.44 -2.18
N LYS A 442 -13.05 -35.69 -1.50
CA LYS A 442 -12.99 -35.87 -0.05
C LYS A 442 -13.61 -34.69 0.69
N LEU A 443 -13.21 -33.47 0.33
CA LEU A 443 -13.67 -32.26 1.00
C LEU A 443 -15.14 -31.95 0.70
N PHE A 444 -15.57 -32.11 -0.55
CA PHE A 444 -16.94 -31.81 -0.98
C PHE A 444 -17.97 -32.85 -0.50
N ILE A 445 -17.61 -34.14 -0.40
CA ILE A 445 -18.49 -35.17 0.18
C ILE A 445 -18.76 -34.83 1.66
N GLU A 446 -17.71 -34.54 2.44
CA GLU A 446 -17.87 -34.22 3.86
C GLU A 446 -18.65 -32.91 4.10
N LEU A 447 -18.50 -31.90 3.23
CA LEU A 447 -19.19 -30.62 3.40
C LEU A 447 -20.62 -30.61 2.87
N ILE A 448 -20.92 -31.34 1.78
CA ILE A 448 -22.26 -31.35 1.17
C ILE A 448 -23.11 -32.47 1.75
N ASP A 449 -22.62 -33.71 1.75
CA ASP A 449 -23.47 -34.86 2.07
C ASP A 449 -23.76 -34.93 3.59
N SER A 450 -22.82 -34.49 4.42
CA SER A 450 -22.98 -34.48 5.87
C SER A 450 -23.66 -33.21 6.42
N ASN A 451 -23.51 -32.05 5.76
CA ASN A 451 -23.94 -30.75 6.29
C ASN A 451 -24.87 -29.94 5.37
N GLY A 452 -25.11 -30.37 4.13
CA GLY A 452 -25.99 -29.68 3.17
C GLY A 452 -25.50 -28.30 2.70
N LEU A 453 -24.22 -27.98 2.88
CA LEU A 453 -23.68 -26.64 2.62
C LEU A 453 -23.33 -26.44 1.14
N THR A 454 -23.83 -25.36 0.54
CA THR A 454 -23.47 -24.93 -0.83
C THR A 454 -22.41 -23.84 -0.86
N THR A 455 -22.25 -23.09 0.24
CA THR A 455 -21.23 -22.05 0.39
C THR A 455 -20.76 -22.04 1.84
N GLN A 456 -19.45 -21.91 2.05
CA GLN A 456 -18.88 -21.74 3.37
C GLN A 456 -17.65 -20.85 3.31
N ARG A 457 -17.44 -20.09 4.39
CA ARG A 457 -16.24 -19.28 4.60
C ARG A 457 -15.61 -19.61 5.96
N ILE A 458 -14.30 -19.54 6.04
CA ILE A 458 -13.52 -19.62 7.28
C ILE A 458 -12.70 -18.35 7.34
N ASP A 459 -12.90 -17.59 8.41
CA ASP A 459 -12.05 -16.44 8.70
C ASP A 459 -10.64 -16.94 9.04
N GLY A 460 -9.67 -16.62 8.19
CA GLY A 460 -8.24 -16.92 8.37
C GLY A 460 -7.51 -15.87 9.21
N GLY A 461 -8.22 -14.91 9.80
CA GLY A 461 -7.67 -13.82 10.59
C GLY A 461 -7.62 -12.51 9.82
N TYR A 462 -6.63 -11.68 10.13
CA TYR A 462 -6.53 -10.31 9.61
C TYR A 462 -6.44 -10.25 8.08
N VAL A 463 -5.60 -11.08 7.48
CA VAL A 463 -5.26 -11.01 6.05
C VAL A 463 -6.10 -11.91 5.15
N SER A 464 -6.66 -13.02 5.66
CA SER A 464 -7.16 -14.09 4.79
C SER A 464 -8.58 -14.54 5.13
N GLU A 465 -9.31 -14.93 4.10
CA GLU A 465 -10.58 -15.65 4.20
C GLU A 465 -10.54 -16.86 3.26
N TYR A 466 -10.74 -18.05 3.81
CA TYR A 466 -10.84 -19.27 3.00
C TYR A 466 -12.29 -19.52 2.62
N PHE A 467 -12.53 -19.91 1.39
CA PHE A 467 -13.89 -20.11 0.91
C PHE A 467 -14.04 -21.39 0.11
N PHE A 468 -15.27 -21.87 0.13
CA PHE A 468 -15.78 -23.02 -0.57
C PHE A 468 -17.13 -22.63 -1.17
N ASN A 469 -17.34 -22.90 -2.46
CA ASN A 469 -18.63 -22.63 -3.12
C ASN A 469 -19.03 -23.75 -4.09
N VAL A 470 -20.34 -23.94 -4.23
CA VAL A 470 -21.01 -24.74 -5.25
C VAL A 470 -22.11 -23.87 -5.85
N TYR A 471 -22.08 -23.66 -7.16
CA TYR A 471 -23.01 -22.76 -7.82
C TYR A 471 -23.30 -23.18 -9.26
N MET A 472 -24.35 -22.58 -9.84
CA MET A 472 -24.68 -22.71 -11.26
C MET A 472 -24.27 -21.43 -11.99
N TYR A 473 -23.58 -21.55 -13.11
CA TYR A 473 -23.22 -20.44 -13.98
C TYR A 473 -23.39 -20.87 -15.44
N GLU A 474 -24.12 -20.06 -16.23
CA GLU A 474 -24.44 -20.35 -17.64
C GLU A 474 -25.00 -21.78 -17.89
N GLY A 475 -25.80 -22.28 -16.93
CA GLY A 475 -26.41 -23.61 -17.02
C GLY A 475 -25.47 -24.77 -16.67
N GLN A 476 -24.23 -24.50 -16.28
CA GLN A 476 -23.27 -25.50 -15.83
C GLN A 476 -23.03 -25.43 -14.32
N LYS A 477 -22.74 -26.58 -13.71
CA LYS A 477 -22.47 -26.69 -12.27
C LYS A 477 -20.98 -26.56 -11.99
N TYR A 478 -20.66 -25.62 -11.11
CA TYR A 478 -19.29 -25.35 -10.67
C TYR A 478 -19.12 -25.61 -9.19
N ARG A 479 -17.88 -25.94 -8.84
CA ARG A 479 -17.41 -25.90 -7.47
C ARG A 479 -16.01 -25.30 -7.38
N GLU A 480 -15.72 -24.60 -6.30
CA GLU A 480 -14.43 -23.95 -6.10
C GLU A 480 -13.98 -24.00 -4.64
N LEU A 481 -12.67 -23.98 -4.46
CA LEU A 481 -11.99 -23.86 -3.18
C LEU A 481 -10.82 -22.88 -3.34
N GLY A 482 -10.70 -21.93 -2.42
CA GLY A 482 -9.66 -20.93 -2.50
C GLY A 482 -9.49 -20.05 -1.27
N ARG A 483 -8.64 -19.05 -1.42
CA ARG A 483 -8.31 -18.02 -0.44
C ARG A 483 -8.59 -16.65 -1.07
N LYS A 484 -9.27 -15.79 -0.34
CA LYS A 484 -9.38 -14.36 -0.61
C LYS A 484 -8.45 -13.63 0.34
N ASP A 485 -7.65 -12.74 -0.20
CA ASP A 485 -6.84 -11.80 0.56
C ASP A 485 -7.63 -10.52 0.84
N LYS A 486 -7.70 -10.13 2.12
CA LYS A 486 -8.51 -9.01 2.59
C LYS A 486 -7.82 -7.67 2.45
N THR A 487 -6.48 -7.65 2.45
CA THR A 487 -5.68 -6.41 2.45
C THR A 487 -5.31 -6.00 1.03
N SER A 488 -5.01 -6.97 0.17
CA SER A 488 -4.50 -6.74 -1.18
C SER A 488 -5.54 -7.02 -2.28
N ASN A 489 -6.80 -7.21 -1.90
CA ASN A 489 -7.97 -7.32 -2.79
C ASN A 489 -7.80 -8.32 -3.95
N TYR A 490 -7.25 -9.51 -3.70
CA TYR A 490 -7.20 -10.59 -4.69
C TYR A 490 -7.83 -11.88 -4.15
N GLN A 491 -8.12 -12.82 -5.04
CA GLN A 491 -8.46 -14.19 -4.66
C GLN A 491 -7.74 -15.20 -5.55
N CYS A 492 -7.27 -16.27 -4.93
CA CYS A 492 -6.63 -17.40 -5.58
C CYS A 492 -7.49 -18.65 -5.34
N ARG A 493 -7.82 -19.39 -6.40
CA ARG A 493 -8.67 -20.59 -6.28
C ARG A 493 -8.45 -21.61 -7.38
N ILE A 494 -8.88 -22.83 -7.08
CA ILE A 494 -9.08 -23.88 -8.08
C ILE A 494 -10.59 -23.98 -8.36
N LEU A 495 -10.96 -23.84 -9.62
CA LEU A 495 -12.31 -23.97 -10.12
C LEU A 495 -12.48 -25.33 -10.81
N HIS A 496 -13.53 -26.07 -10.45
CA HIS A 496 -13.89 -27.33 -11.09
C HIS A 496 -15.27 -27.21 -11.74
N ASN A 497 -15.31 -27.41 -13.06
CA ASN A 497 -16.55 -27.58 -13.80
C ASN A 497 -16.99 -29.04 -13.69
N ILE A 498 -18.09 -29.29 -12.96
CA ILE A 498 -18.55 -30.65 -12.65
C ILE A 498 -19.06 -31.36 -13.91
N ASP A 499 -19.63 -30.60 -14.85
CA ASP A 499 -20.26 -31.16 -16.04
C ASP A 499 -19.20 -31.56 -17.09
N THR A 500 -18.08 -30.85 -17.17
CA THR A 500 -16.96 -31.17 -18.09
C THR A 500 -15.83 -31.96 -17.44
N GLY A 501 -15.71 -31.93 -16.12
CA GLY A 501 -14.59 -32.48 -15.35
C GLY A 501 -13.31 -31.62 -15.39
N GLU A 502 -13.39 -30.41 -15.94
CA GLU A 502 -12.23 -29.53 -16.10
C GLU A 502 -11.87 -28.80 -14.81
N TYR A 503 -10.56 -28.71 -14.52
CA TYR A 503 -10.01 -27.92 -13.43
C TYR A 503 -9.18 -26.76 -13.96
N ILE A 504 -9.39 -25.58 -13.40
CA ILE A 504 -8.73 -24.33 -13.81
C ILE A 504 -8.18 -23.64 -12.57
N ALA A 505 -6.92 -23.21 -12.63
CA ALA A 505 -6.33 -22.31 -11.65
C ALA A 505 -6.68 -20.87 -12.00
N VAL A 506 -7.22 -20.12 -11.02
CA VAL A 506 -7.68 -18.75 -11.22
C VAL A 506 -7.13 -17.84 -10.13
N VAL A 507 -6.56 -16.71 -10.56
CA VAL A 507 -6.19 -15.57 -9.70
C VAL A 507 -6.93 -14.34 -10.21
N ASP A 508 -7.80 -13.77 -9.39
CA ASP A 508 -8.56 -12.57 -9.73
C ASP A 508 -8.13 -11.41 -8.84
N PHE A 509 -8.02 -10.20 -9.41
CA PHE A 509 -7.69 -8.97 -8.70
C PHE A 509 -8.83 -7.96 -8.77
N PHE A 510 -9.16 -7.38 -7.62
CA PHE A 510 -10.28 -6.48 -7.44
C PHE A 510 -9.84 -5.08 -7.06
N LYS A 511 -10.60 -4.09 -7.49
CA LYS A 511 -10.41 -2.69 -7.09
C LYS A 511 -10.60 -2.57 -5.57
N PRO A 512 -10.23 -1.42 -4.96
CA PRO A 512 -10.43 -1.21 -3.51
C PRO A 512 -11.87 -1.38 -3.01
N ASP A 513 -12.87 -1.36 -3.90
CA ASP A 513 -14.26 -1.70 -3.56
C ASP A 513 -14.49 -3.19 -3.23
N GLY A 514 -13.47 -4.04 -3.43
CA GLY A 514 -13.47 -5.47 -3.18
C GLY A 514 -14.43 -6.28 -4.07
N LYS A 515 -14.96 -5.68 -5.14
CA LYS A 515 -16.01 -6.24 -6.00
C LYS A 515 -15.72 -6.12 -7.48
N SER A 516 -15.18 -4.99 -7.92
CA SER A 516 -14.91 -4.72 -9.33
C SER A 516 -13.63 -5.41 -9.74
N LEU A 517 -13.74 -6.46 -10.55
CA LEU A 517 -12.59 -7.12 -11.17
C LEU A 517 -11.85 -6.14 -12.08
N TYR A 518 -10.52 -6.10 -11.99
CA TYR A 518 -9.71 -5.30 -12.90
C TYR A 518 -8.66 -6.12 -13.66
N SER A 519 -8.27 -7.29 -13.13
CA SER A 519 -7.35 -8.23 -13.77
C SER A 519 -7.67 -9.66 -13.35
N ALA A 520 -7.37 -10.63 -14.21
CA ALA A 520 -7.50 -12.05 -13.89
C ALA A 520 -6.54 -12.91 -14.71
N PHE A 521 -5.93 -13.90 -14.05
CA PHE A 521 -5.15 -14.95 -14.70
C PHE A 521 -5.86 -16.29 -14.59
N ARG A 522 -5.95 -17.00 -15.72
CA ARG A 522 -6.54 -18.34 -15.82
C ARG A 522 -5.56 -19.26 -16.49
N SER A 523 -5.32 -20.42 -15.89
CA SER A 523 -4.34 -21.39 -16.37
C SER A 523 -4.79 -22.83 -16.09
N LYS A 524 -4.21 -23.78 -16.82
CA LYS A 524 -4.38 -25.20 -16.53
C LYS A 524 -3.53 -25.57 -15.32
N LEU A 525 -3.93 -26.63 -14.61
CA LEU A 525 -3.15 -27.15 -13.48
C LEU A 525 -1.78 -27.73 -13.89
N THR A 526 -1.52 -27.92 -15.18
CA THR A 526 -0.22 -28.38 -15.68
C THR A 526 0.72 -27.25 -16.06
N ASP A 527 0.23 -26.01 -16.05
CA ASP A 527 1.04 -24.85 -16.40
C ASP A 527 1.97 -24.50 -15.22
N THR A 528 3.17 -24.00 -15.53
CA THR A 528 4.20 -23.67 -14.53
C THR A 528 4.26 -22.16 -14.26
N PHE A 529 3.15 -21.44 -14.46
CA PHE A 529 3.11 -20.00 -14.20
C PHE A 529 3.07 -19.74 -12.70
N THR A 530 3.66 -18.62 -12.28
CA THR A 530 3.63 -18.16 -10.88
C THR A 530 2.19 -18.04 -10.36
N SER A 531 1.25 -17.58 -11.19
CA SER A 531 -0.17 -17.50 -10.85
C SER A 531 -0.85 -18.88 -10.69
N THR A 532 -0.40 -19.89 -11.46
CA THR A 532 -0.87 -21.27 -11.30
C THR A 532 -0.43 -21.83 -9.95
N HIS A 533 0.84 -21.66 -9.58
CA HIS A 533 1.36 -22.08 -8.29
C HIS A 533 0.69 -21.33 -7.12
N ALA A 534 0.40 -20.03 -7.26
CA ALA A 534 -0.36 -19.27 -6.26
C ALA A 534 -1.76 -19.86 -6.01
N ALA A 535 -2.46 -20.27 -7.08
CA ALA A 535 -3.78 -20.91 -6.95
C ALA A 535 -3.69 -22.29 -6.26
N MET A 536 -2.67 -23.09 -6.56
CA MET A 536 -2.42 -24.37 -5.89
C MET A 536 -2.04 -24.19 -4.42
N TYR A 537 -1.26 -23.16 -4.12
CA TYR A 537 -0.90 -22.80 -2.75
C TYR A 537 -2.13 -22.42 -1.93
N ALA A 538 -2.96 -21.53 -2.46
CA ALA A 538 -4.21 -21.12 -1.85
C ALA A 538 -5.17 -22.31 -1.64
N PHE A 539 -5.21 -23.25 -2.58
CA PHE A 539 -5.97 -24.50 -2.41
C PHE A 539 -5.45 -25.32 -1.23
N ASN A 540 -4.13 -25.52 -1.14
CA ASN A 540 -3.52 -26.27 -0.04
C ASN A 540 -3.81 -25.64 1.33
N GLN A 541 -3.77 -24.30 1.42
CA GLN A 541 -4.12 -23.58 2.65
C GLN A 541 -5.60 -23.72 2.99
N ALA A 542 -6.49 -23.49 2.02
CA ALA A 542 -7.93 -23.60 2.20
C ALA A 542 -8.33 -25.03 2.61
N GLU A 543 -7.83 -26.05 1.91
CA GLU A 543 -8.08 -27.46 2.23
C GLU A 543 -7.66 -27.77 3.68
N SER A 544 -6.47 -27.33 4.09
CA SER A 544 -5.98 -27.54 5.46
C SER A 544 -6.89 -26.86 6.50
N ALA A 545 -7.38 -25.64 6.23
CA ALA A 545 -8.28 -24.92 7.12
C ALA A 545 -9.65 -25.63 7.26
N PHE A 546 -10.21 -26.11 6.15
CA PHE A 546 -11.48 -26.83 6.15
C PHE A 546 -11.37 -28.22 6.79
N LEU A 547 -10.31 -28.99 6.51
CA LEU A 547 -10.07 -30.28 7.16
C LEU A 547 -9.91 -30.13 8.67
N LYS A 548 -9.15 -29.11 9.13
CA LYS A 548 -9.03 -28.79 10.56
C LYS A 548 -10.38 -28.47 11.20
N LYS A 549 -11.25 -27.72 10.49
CA LYS A 549 -12.61 -27.41 10.96
C LYS A 549 -13.50 -28.64 11.08
N LEU A 550 -13.27 -29.64 10.23
CA LEU A 550 -13.96 -30.94 10.26
C LEU A 550 -13.36 -31.91 11.28
N GLY A 551 -12.25 -31.56 11.93
CA GLY A 551 -11.56 -32.41 12.90
C GLY A 551 -10.79 -33.58 12.27
N MET A 552 -10.34 -33.41 11.03
CA MET A 552 -9.59 -34.41 10.24
C MET A 552 -8.09 -34.17 10.22
#